data_AF-A0A2X3IUF7-F1
#
_entry.id   AF-A0A2X3IUF7-F1
#
_cell.length_a   1.000
_cell.length_b   1.000
_cell.length_c   1.000
_cell.angle_alpha   90.00
_cell.angle_beta   90.00
_cell.angle_gamma   90.00
#
_symmetry.space_group_name_H-M   'P 1'
#
loop_
_entity.id
_entity.type
_entity.pdbx_description
1 polymer ?
#
loop_
_entity_poly.entity_id
_entity_poly.type
_entity_poly.pdbx_seq_one_letter_code
_entity_poly.pdbx_strand_id
1 'polypeptide(L)'
;MLAARLVLEKSPHVLLIGEGAENFAISHGMARVDNDLFSTPERLLQLQEAKAGGEIILDHHAAPLDERQKMGTVGAVALDLAGNLAAATSTGGMTNKLPGRVGDSPLPGAGCYANNASVAVSCTGTGEVFMRTPGGLRYRRPDGVWAAQSLFRLRAGGDGETAGSRRQRRADSRRSRRQRRFTV
;
A
#
# COMPACT_ATOMS: atom_id res chain seq x y z
N MET A 1 11.95 -1.94 5.49
CA MET A 1 12.38 -1.16 4.29
C MET A 1 13.90 -1.10 4.11
N LEU A 2 14.72 -0.80 5.13
CA LEU A 2 16.18 -0.63 4.97
C LEU A 2 16.90 -1.82 4.30
N ALA A 3 16.62 -3.07 4.68
CA ALA A 3 17.21 -4.24 4.04
C ALA A 3 16.92 -4.33 2.52
N ALA A 4 15.70 -3.99 2.09
CA ALA A 4 15.35 -3.92 0.66
C ALA A 4 16.09 -2.80 -0.08
N ARG A 5 16.40 -1.69 0.62
CA ARG A 5 17.24 -0.61 0.07
C ARG A 5 18.70 -1.07 -0.12
N LEU A 6 19.24 -1.88 0.79
CA LEU A 6 20.56 -2.49 0.60
C LEU A 6 20.58 -3.46 -0.59
N VAL A 7 19.55 -4.28 -0.78
CA VAL A 7 19.46 -5.16 -1.97
C VAL A 7 19.49 -4.33 -3.26
N LEU A 8 18.73 -3.22 -3.31
CA LEU A 8 18.71 -2.30 -4.45
C LEU A 8 20.06 -1.60 -4.72
N GLU A 9 20.79 -1.21 -3.68
CA GLU A 9 22.01 -0.39 -3.82
C GLU A 9 23.33 -1.18 -3.81
N LYS A 10 23.33 -2.39 -3.26
CA LYS A 10 24.54 -3.19 -2.95
C LYS A 10 24.52 -4.60 -3.56
N SER A 11 23.55 -4.92 -4.41
CA SER A 11 23.49 -6.20 -5.13
C SER A 11 23.05 -6.01 -6.59
N PRO A 12 23.36 -6.96 -7.48
CA PRO A 12 22.79 -7.02 -8.83
C PRO A 12 21.37 -7.65 -8.85
N HIS A 13 20.77 -7.92 -7.68
CA HIS A 13 19.51 -8.65 -7.55
C HIS A 13 18.36 -7.72 -7.15
N VAL A 14 17.13 -8.10 -7.52
CA VAL A 14 15.91 -7.32 -7.22
C VAL A 14 15.23 -7.80 -5.94
N LEU A 15 15.35 -9.07 -5.59
CA LEU A 15 14.66 -9.70 -4.47
C LEU A 15 15.52 -10.80 -3.85
N LEU A 16 15.66 -10.79 -2.53
CA LEU A 16 16.21 -11.87 -1.71
C LEU A 16 15.16 -12.29 -0.68
N ILE A 17 15.18 -13.55 -0.24
CA ILE A 17 14.22 -14.10 0.73
C ILE A 17 14.90 -14.93 1.83
N GLY A 18 14.24 -15.03 2.99
CA GLY A 18 14.65 -15.90 4.11
C GLY A 18 16.07 -15.63 4.62
N GLU A 19 16.72 -16.68 5.10
CA GLU A 19 18.07 -16.64 5.69
C GLU A 19 19.11 -16.00 4.75
N GLY A 20 19.00 -16.22 3.43
CA GLY A 20 19.89 -15.58 2.45
C GLY A 20 19.78 -14.05 2.42
N ALA A 21 18.59 -13.50 2.65
CA ALA A 21 18.37 -12.06 2.77
C ALA A 21 18.90 -11.51 4.10
N GLU A 22 18.73 -12.26 5.20
CA GLU A 22 19.27 -11.91 6.52
C GLU A 22 20.80 -11.89 6.51
N ASN A 23 21.44 -12.94 6.00
CA ASN A 23 22.89 -13.05 5.89
C ASN A 23 23.47 -11.96 4.97
N PHE A 24 22.78 -11.59 3.89
CA PHE A 24 23.15 -10.45 3.04
C PHE A 24 23.05 -9.10 3.79
N ALA A 25 22.01 -8.89 4.59
CA ALA A 25 21.87 -7.67 5.39
C ALA A 25 22.95 -7.57 6.48
N ILE A 26 23.25 -8.68 7.15
CA ILE A 26 24.29 -8.79 8.19
C ILE A 26 25.68 -8.54 7.60
N SER A 27 26.00 -9.10 6.42
CA SER A 27 27.30 -8.85 5.76
C SER A 27 27.51 -7.40 5.31
N HIS A 28 26.43 -6.62 5.20
CA HIS A 28 26.44 -5.18 4.96
C HIS A 28 26.29 -4.33 6.23
N GLY A 29 26.47 -4.94 7.42
CA GLY A 29 26.52 -4.24 8.70
C GLY A 29 25.17 -3.95 9.35
N MET A 30 24.06 -4.53 8.88
CA MET A 30 22.80 -4.47 9.64
C MET A 30 22.89 -5.32 10.91
N ALA A 31 22.59 -4.72 12.05
CA ALA A 31 22.46 -5.45 13.31
C ALA A 31 21.31 -6.47 13.23
N ARG A 32 21.58 -7.72 13.64
CA ARG A 32 20.53 -8.70 13.92
C ARG A 32 19.80 -8.29 15.20
N VAL A 33 18.47 -8.37 15.16
CA VAL A 33 17.59 -8.16 16.33
C VAL A 33 16.92 -9.47 16.71
N ASP A 34 16.43 -9.56 17.94
CA ASP A 34 15.55 -10.65 18.34
C ASP A 34 14.18 -10.52 17.65
N ASN A 35 13.53 -11.65 17.36
CA ASN A 35 12.19 -11.67 16.80
C ASN A 35 11.13 -11.21 17.81
N ASP A 36 11.38 -11.37 19.11
CA ASP A 36 10.48 -10.90 20.18
C ASP A 36 10.28 -9.38 20.15
N LEU A 37 11.21 -8.62 19.55
CA LEU A 37 11.07 -7.18 19.29
C LEU A 37 9.80 -6.83 18.48
N PHE A 38 9.32 -7.74 17.64
CA PHE A 38 8.13 -7.56 16.80
C PHE A 38 6.86 -8.18 17.38
N SER A 39 6.95 -8.86 18.52
CA SER A 39 5.85 -9.58 19.16
C SER A 39 5.15 -8.70 20.19
N THR A 40 3.86 -8.41 20.00
CA THR A 40 3.07 -7.61 20.96
C THR A 40 1.92 -8.44 21.54
N PRO A 41 1.46 -8.15 22.78
CA PRO A 41 0.35 -8.89 23.40
C PRO A 41 -0.92 -8.91 22.54
N GLU A 42 -1.22 -7.81 21.85
CA GLU A 42 -2.40 -7.64 21.00
C GLU A 42 -2.31 -8.55 19.76
N ARG A 43 -1.13 -8.62 19.12
CA ARG A 43 -0.90 -9.50 17.97
C ARG A 43 -0.86 -10.97 18.36
N LEU A 44 -0.36 -11.29 19.57
CA LEU A 44 -0.41 -12.64 20.12
C LEU A 44 -1.85 -13.08 20.41
N LEU A 45 -2.69 -12.21 20.96
CA LEU A 45 -4.11 -12.49 21.18
C LEU A 45 -4.85 -12.74 19.86
N GLN A 46 -4.68 -11.86 18.86
CA GLN A 46 -5.25 -12.06 17.52
C GLN A 46 -4.82 -13.38 16.87
N LEU A 47 -3.58 -13.82 17.09
CA LEU A 47 -3.10 -15.11 16.60
C LEU A 47 -3.75 -16.29 17.34
N GLN A 48 -4.01 -16.17 18.64
CA GLN A 48 -4.72 -17.19 19.43
C GLN A 48 -6.19 -17.30 18.98
N GLU A 49 -6.87 -16.18 18.79
CA GLU A 49 -8.25 -16.11 18.29
C GLU A 49 -8.36 -16.71 16.88
N ALA A 50 -7.48 -16.32 15.95
CA ALA A 50 -7.43 -16.86 14.59
C ALA A 50 -7.23 -18.38 14.58
N LYS A 51 -6.34 -18.91 15.44
CA LYS A 51 -6.11 -20.35 15.58
C LYS A 51 -7.31 -21.08 16.17
N ALA A 52 -8.01 -20.48 17.14
CA ALA A 52 -9.20 -21.07 17.74
C ALA A 52 -10.39 -21.13 16.77
N GLY A 53 -10.54 -20.11 15.91
CA GLY A 53 -11.55 -20.09 14.84
C GLY A 53 -11.18 -20.93 13.61
N GLY A 54 -9.91 -21.33 13.47
CA GLY A 54 -9.39 -21.97 12.25
C GLY A 54 -9.28 -21.02 11.05
N GLU A 55 -9.32 -19.71 11.28
CA GLU A 55 -9.37 -18.69 10.23
C GLU A 55 -7.97 -18.14 9.89
N ILE A 56 -7.80 -17.75 8.63
CA ILE A 56 -6.71 -16.86 8.20
C ILE A 56 -7.28 -15.45 8.17
N ILE A 57 -7.02 -14.68 9.22
CA ILE A 57 -7.56 -13.33 9.35
C ILE A 57 -6.79 -12.40 8.40
N LEU A 58 -7.51 -11.87 7.41
CA LEU A 58 -7.02 -10.84 6.50
C LEU A 58 -6.71 -9.57 7.29
N ASP A 59 -5.59 -8.91 6.97
CA ASP A 59 -5.14 -7.72 7.70
C ASP A 59 -6.10 -6.52 7.63
N HIS A 60 -7.13 -6.55 6.76
CA HIS A 60 -8.04 -5.44 6.50
C HIS A 60 -9.44 -5.91 5.97
N HIS A 61 -10.51 -5.74 6.75
CA HIS A 61 -11.90 -5.86 6.26
C HIS A 61 -12.54 -4.48 5.96
N ALA A 62 -13.58 -4.48 5.10
CA ALA A 62 -14.07 -3.32 4.34
C ALA A 62 -15.00 -2.34 5.11
N ALA A 63 -15.05 -2.42 6.44
CA ALA A 63 -15.87 -1.55 7.30
C ALA A 63 -15.11 -0.25 7.68
N PRO A 64 -15.76 0.73 8.36
CA PRO A 64 -15.08 1.86 8.97
C PRO A 64 -13.88 1.40 9.81
N LEU A 65 -12.86 2.25 9.95
CA LEU A 65 -11.55 1.92 10.51
C LEU A 65 -11.64 1.48 11.99
N ASP A 66 -11.88 0.19 12.24
CA ASP A 66 -11.62 -0.44 13.53
C ASP A 66 -10.12 -0.73 13.66
N GLU A 67 -9.48 -0.10 14.64
CA GLU A 67 -8.06 -0.24 14.95
C GLU A 67 -7.71 -1.67 15.39
N ARG A 68 -8.69 -2.43 15.90
CA ARG A 68 -8.52 -3.84 16.32
C ARG A 68 -8.39 -4.80 15.14
N GLN A 69 -8.79 -4.39 13.93
CA GLN A 69 -8.83 -5.24 12.72
C GLN A 69 -7.81 -4.83 11.65
N LYS A 70 -6.85 -3.95 11.95
CA LYS A 70 -5.92 -3.39 10.95
C LYS A 70 -4.46 -3.44 11.40
N MET A 71 -3.57 -3.00 10.49
CA MET A 71 -2.12 -2.73 10.67
C MET A 71 -1.15 -3.87 10.29
N GLY A 72 -1.44 -4.69 9.27
CA GLY A 72 -0.46 -5.63 8.69
C GLY A 72 0.58 -4.95 7.77
N THR A 73 0.13 -4.02 6.93
CA THR A 73 0.92 -3.42 5.84
C THR A 73 0.97 -1.88 5.94
N VAL A 74 2.16 -1.33 5.76
CA VAL A 74 2.43 0.13 5.69
C VAL A 74 3.14 0.48 4.37
N GLY A 75 2.89 1.69 3.88
CA GLY A 75 3.30 2.11 2.54
C GLY A 75 3.57 3.60 2.44
N ALA A 76 4.48 3.99 1.55
CA ALA A 76 4.81 5.38 1.26
C ALA A 76 5.11 5.57 -0.23
N VAL A 77 4.79 6.76 -0.74
CA VAL A 77 5.17 7.24 -2.07
C VAL A 77 5.65 8.68 -1.97
N ALA A 78 6.63 9.06 -2.79
CA ALA A 78 7.18 10.41 -2.83
C ALA A 78 7.44 10.87 -4.27
N LEU A 79 7.40 12.19 -4.46
CA LEU A 79 7.84 12.91 -5.65
C LEU A 79 8.83 13.97 -5.17
N ASP A 80 10.06 13.95 -5.67
CA ASP A 80 11.08 14.96 -5.30
C ASP A 80 11.00 16.20 -6.19
N LEU A 81 11.79 17.23 -5.84
CA LEU A 81 11.86 18.49 -6.60
C LEU A 81 12.52 18.36 -7.98
N ALA A 82 13.21 17.25 -8.26
CA ALA A 82 13.79 16.94 -9.57
C ALA A 82 12.83 16.12 -10.45
N GLY A 83 11.63 15.78 -9.95
CA GLY A 83 10.62 15.02 -10.67
C GLY A 83 10.73 13.50 -10.53
N ASN A 84 11.60 12.99 -9.64
CA ASN A 84 11.73 11.55 -9.42
C ASN A 84 10.62 11.02 -8.53
N LEU A 85 10.10 9.85 -8.92
CA LEU A 85 9.06 9.14 -8.22
C LEU A 85 9.64 7.95 -7.45
N ALA A 86 9.29 7.82 -6.18
CA ALA A 86 9.69 6.69 -5.33
C ALA A 86 8.47 6.07 -4.63
N ALA A 87 8.53 4.76 -4.39
CA ALA A 87 7.54 4.01 -3.61
C ALA A 87 8.24 2.98 -2.72
N ALA A 88 7.65 2.68 -1.57
CA ALA A 88 8.08 1.58 -0.71
C ALA A 88 6.87 1.00 0.05
N THR A 89 6.83 -0.32 0.18
CA THR A 89 5.79 -1.06 0.93
C THR A 89 6.47 -2.03 1.90
N SER A 90 5.92 -2.22 3.10
CA SER A 90 6.45 -3.12 4.13
C SER A 90 5.30 -3.76 4.88
N THR A 91 5.39 -5.06 5.18
CA THR A 91 4.30 -5.81 5.83
C THR A 91 4.82 -6.89 6.75
N GLY A 92 4.08 -7.17 7.83
CA GLY A 92 4.22 -8.44 8.57
C GLY A 92 3.56 -9.61 7.83
N GLY A 93 2.64 -9.33 6.90
CA GLY A 93 1.71 -10.28 6.31
C GLY A 93 0.60 -10.68 7.29
N MET A 94 -0.26 -11.58 6.82
CA MET A 94 -1.51 -11.94 7.49
C MET A 94 -1.30 -12.69 8.81
N THR A 95 -2.22 -12.46 9.74
CA THR A 95 -2.35 -13.25 10.97
C THR A 95 -2.68 -14.69 10.62
N ASN A 96 -2.05 -15.65 11.32
CA ASN A 96 -2.19 -17.09 11.09
C ASN A 96 -1.83 -17.55 9.65
N LYS A 97 -0.99 -16.80 8.92
CA LYS A 97 -0.43 -17.24 7.62
C LYS A 97 0.39 -18.52 7.76
N LEU A 98 0.39 -19.35 6.72
CA LEU A 98 1.34 -20.47 6.61
C LEU A 98 2.79 -19.94 6.59
N PRO A 99 3.74 -20.59 7.30
CA PRO A 99 5.16 -20.27 7.19
C PRO A 99 5.62 -20.28 5.73
N GLY A 100 6.41 -19.29 5.33
CA GLY A 100 6.85 -19.11 3.94
C GLY A 100 5.83 -18.46 2.99
N ARG A 101 4.57 -18.20 3.40
CA ARG A 101 3.62 -17.44 2.55
C ARG A 101 4.13 -16.02 2.30
N VAL A 102 4.27 -15.67 1.02
CA VAL A 102 4.63 -14.33 0.54
C VAL A 102 3.38 -13.60 0.04
N GLY A 103 3.25 -12.32 0.37
CA GLY A 103 2.18 -11.43 -0.13
C GLY A 103 2.62 -10.57 -1.32
N ASP A 104 1.82 -9.57 -1.66
CA ASP A 104 2.08 -8.63 -2.75
C ASP A 104 3.18 -7.60 -2.44
N SER A 105 3.33 -7.21 -1.17
CA SER A 105 4.18 -6.08 -0.76
C SER A 105 5.65 -6.13 -1.22
N PRO A 106 6.37 -7.28 -1.19
CA PRO A 106 7.74 -7.38 -1.70
C PRO A 106 7.83 -7.59 -3.22
N LEU A 107 6.71 -7.70 -3.94
CA LEU A 107 6.68 -8.02 -5.37
C LEU A 107 6.51 -6.74 -6.21
N PRO A 108 7.53 -6.34 -7.00
CA PRO A 108 7.45 -5.17 -7.87
C PRO A 108 6.32 -5.32 -8.89
N GLY A 109 5.46 -4.31 -9.00
CA GLY A 109 4.31 -4.33 -9.90
C GLY A 109 3.07 -5.07 -9.36
N ALA A 110 3.08 -5.51 -8.09
CA ALA A 110 1.89 -5.92 -7.35
C ALA A 110 1.65 -4.98 -6.14
N GLY A 111 2.46 -5.08 -5.09
CA GLY A 111 2.29 -4.29 -3.86
C GLY A 111 3.11 -2.99 -3.80
N CYS A 112 4.09 -2.83 -4.69
CA CYS A 112 4.95 -1.64 -4.78
C CYS A 112 5.37 -1.38 -6.23
N TYR A 113 5.32 -0.13 -6.69
CA TYR A 113 5.76 0.26 -8.03
C TYR A 113 6.12 1.74 -8.10
N ALA A 114 7.18 2.11 -8.82
CA ALA A 114 7.50 3.49 -9.15
C ALA A 114 8.12 3.60 -10.54
N ASN A 115 7.71 4.64 -11.30
CA ASN A 115 8.24 4.96 -12.61
C ASN A 115 8.04 6.44 -12.91
N ASN A 116 9.13 7.20 -13.09
CA ASN A 116 9.14 8.64 -13.36
C ASN A 116 8.23 9.05 -14.53
N ALA A 117 8.13 8.23 -15.58
CA ALA A 117 7.29 8.53 -16.74
C ALA A 117 5.78 8.31 -16.49
N SER A 118 5.37 7.88 -15.29
CA SER A 118 3.95 7.61 -15.00
C SER A 118 3.52 7.84 -13.55
N VAL A 119 3.92 6.97 -12.61
CA VAL A 119 3.29 6.89 -11.29
C VAL A 119 4.17 6.18 -10.25
N ALA A 120 4.10 6.63 -9.00
CA ALA A 120 4.50 5.87 -7.81
C ALA A 120 3.26 5.38 -7.06
N VAL A 121 3.29 4.11 -6.62
CA VAL A 121 2.19 3.44 -5.93
C VAL A 121 2.68 2.46 -4.85
N SER A 122 1.99 2.48 -3.72
CA SER A 122 2.09 1.49 -2.65
C SER A 122 0.68 0.99 -2.28
N CYS A 123 0.53 -0.33 -2.09
CA CYS A 123 -0.75 -1.01 -1.89
C CYS A 123 -0.89 -1.59 -0.48
N THR A 124 -2.13 -1.76 -0.01
CA THR A 124 -2.48 -2.52 1.19
C THR A 124 -3.84 -3.20 1.03
N GLY A 125 -3.98 -4.40 1.59
CA GLY A 125 -5.17 -5.26 1.47
C GLY A 125 -4.81 -6.74 1.24
N THR A 126 -5.70 -7.49 0.60
CA THR A 126 -5.51 -8.93 0.32
C THR A 126 -4.49 -9.16 -0.80
N GLY A 127 -3.26 -9.49 -0.43
CA GLY A 127 -2.13 -9.67 -1.37
C GLY A 127 -2.41 -10.59 -2.56
N GLU A 128 -3.16 -11.67 -2.38
CA GLU A 128 -3.56 -12.60 -3.44
C GLU A 128 -4.33 -11.90 -4.57
N VAL A 129 -5.12 -10.87 -4.27
CA VAL A 129 -5.87 -10.10 -5.27
C VAL A 129 -4.93 -9.23 -6.09
N PHE A 130 -3.98 -8.54 -5.44
CA PHE A 130 -2.98 -7.72 -6.13
C PHE A 130 -2.04 -8.57 -6.99
N MET A 131 -1.61 -9.74 -6.50
CA MET A 131 -0.76 -10.68 -7.26
C MET A 131 -1.48 -11.31 -8.46
N ARG A 132 -2.75 -11.70 -8.32
CA ARG A 132 -3.52 -12.37 -9.39
C ARG A 132 -4.05 -11.43 -10.46
N THR A 133 -3.97 -10.10 -10.27
CA THR A 133 -4.50 -9.12 -11.23
C THR A 133 -3.39 -8.66 -12.19
N PRO A 134 -3.31 -9.16 -13.45
CA PRO A 134 -2.21 -8.86 -14.34
C PRO A 134 -2.27 -7.38 -14.76
N GLY A 135 -1.38 -6.56 -14.21
CA GLY A 135 -1.44 -5.12 -14.41
C GLY A 135 -2.52 -4.42 -13.58
N GLY A 136 -2.78 -4.84 -12.34
CA GLY A 136 -3.60 -4.04 -11.39
C GLY A 136 -3.10 -2.61 -11.17
N LEU A 137 -1.83 -2.34 -11.49
CA LEU A 137 -1.20 -1.01 -11.51
C LEU A 137 -1.29 -0.28 -12.88
N ARG A 138 -1.80 -0.93 -13.95
CA ARG A 138 -1.99 -0.34 -15.28
C ARG A 138 -3.34 0.39 -15.37
N TYR A 139 -3.28 1.69 -15.13
CA TYR A 139 -4.45 2.60 -15.12
C TYR A 139 -5.20 2.71 -16.47
N ARG A 140 -6.51 2.42 -16.43
CA ARG A 140 -7.60 2.81 -17.38
C ARG A 140 -8.97 2.46 -16.74
N ARG A 141 -10.12 3.10 -17.03
CA ARG A 141 -10.41 4.30 -17.86
C ARG A 141 -11.18 5.36 -16.99
N PRO A 142 -12.49 5.75 -17.13
CA PRO A 142 -13.11 6.76 -16.24
C PRO A 142 -14.40 6.32 -15.50
N ASP A 143 -14.74 5.03 -15.50
CA ASP A 143 -16.08 4.47 -15.24
C ASP A 143 -16.30 3.91 -13.82
N GLY A 144 -15.25 3.81 -13.01
CA GLY A 144 -15.34 3.67 -11.55
C GLY A 144 -15.35 2.23 -11.00
N VAL A 145 -14.92 2.11 -9.74
CA VAL A 145 -14.71 0.87 -8.96
C VAL A 145 -13.49 0.04 -9.41
N TRP A 146 -12.59 -0.27 -8.45
CA TRP A 146 -12.15 -1.63 -8.08
C TRP A 146 -11.13 -1.63 -6.91
N ALA A 147 -11.44 -2.43 -5.89
CA ALA A 147 -10.60 -3.19 -4.94
C ALA A 147 -9.24 -2.69 -4.35
N ALA A 148 -8.82 -1.43 -4.47
CA ALA A 148 -7.73 -0.89 -3.64
C ALA A 148 -8.30 -0.16 -2.41
N GLN A 149 -8.26 -0.77 -1.22
CA GLN A 149 -8.77 -0.15 0.02
C GLN A 149 -7.95 1.07 0.46
N SER A 150 -6.66 1.13 0.13
CA SER A 150 -5.87 2.36 0.15
C SER A 150 -4.77 2.28 -0.91
N LEU A 151 -4.77 3.26 -1.81
CA LEU A 151 -3.81 3.40 -2.90
C LEU A 151 -3.09 4.74 -2.74
N PHE A 152 -1.88 4.74 -2.20
CA PHE A 152 -1.07 5.96 -2.19
C PHE A 152 -0.55 6.17 -3.60
N ARG A 153 -0.81 7.35 -4.20
CA ARG A 153 -0.50 7.62 -5.61
C ARG A 153 0.10 9.00 -5.81
N LEU A 154 1.24 9.05 -6.49
CA LEU A 154 1.79 10.29 -7.06
C LEU A 154 2.07 10.11 -8.56
N ARG A 155 1.88 11.17 -9.33
CA ARG A 155 2.24 11.26 -10.76
C ARG A 155 3.28 12.37 -10.92
N ALA A 156 4.24 12.17 -11.82
CA ALA A 156 5.10 13.26 -12.28
C ALA A 156 4.24 14.27 -13.05
N GLY A 157 4.49 15.56 -12.84
CA GLY A 157 3.72 16.64 -13.47
C GLY A 157 4.17 16.90 -14.90
N GLY A 158 3.24 16.80 -15.84
CA GLY A 158 3.31 17.51 -17.12
C GLY A 158 2.20 18.56 -17.12
N ASP A 159 2.61 19.83 -17.19
CA ASP A 159 1.82 21.07 -17.30
C ASP A 159 0.68 21.31 -16.28
N GLY A 160 0.64 22.55 -15.77
CA GLY A 160 -0.23 22.92 -14.67
C GLY A 160 -1.69 23.16 -15.06
N GLU A 161 -2.58 22.24 -14.69
CA GLU A 161 -3.97 22.60 -14.36
C GLU A 161 -4.45 21.89 -13.08
N THR A 162 -4.78 22.67 -12.06
CA THR A 162 -5.46 22.18 -10.85
C THR A 162 -6.93 21.89 -11.14
N ALA A 163 -7.18 20.78 -11.82
CA ALA A 163 -8.50 20.25 -12.18
C ALA A 163 -9.30 19.73 -10.96
N GLY A 164 -9.45 20.57 -9.93
CA GLY A 164 -10.23 20.31 -8.71
C GLY A 164 -11.03 21.51 -8.19
N SER A 165 -10.66 22.75 -8.52
CA SER A 165 -11.24 23.96 -7.90
C SER A 165 -12.30 24.70 -8.73
N ARG A 166 -12.40 24.43 -10.05
CA ARG A 166 -13.27 25.20 -10.98
C ARG A 166 -14.65 24.60 -11.27
N ARG A 167 -14.91 23.31 -10.99
CA ARG A 167 -16.25 22.71 -11.21
C ARG A 167 -17.25 22.98 -10.08
N GLN A 168 -16.83 22.99 -8.81
CA GLN A 168 -17.73 23.26 -7.67
C GLN A 168 -18.38 24.66 -7.76
N ARG A 169 -17.59 25.72 -8.04
CA ARG A 169 -18.07 27.11 -8.06
C ARG A 169 -19.08 27.45 -9.19
N ARG A 170 -19.24 26.59 -10.20
CA ARG A 170 -20.29 26.74 -11.24
C ARG A 170 -21.58 25.96 -10.94
N ALA A 171 -21.57 25.06 -9.95
CA ALA A 171 -22.78 24.35 -9.51
C ALA A 171 -23.58 25.20 -8.51
N ASP A 172 -22.92 25.78 -7.49
CA ASP A 172 -23.60 26.55 -6.44
C ASP A 172 -24.27 27.83 -6.94
N SER A 173 -23.62 28.55 -7.88
CA SER A 173 -24.18 29.75 -8.51
C SER A 173 -25.43 29.46 -9.37
N ARG A 174 -25.67 28.20 -9.76
CA ARG A 174 -26.87 27.77 -10.49
C ARG A 174 -27.95 27.16 -9.58
N ARG A 175 -27.60 26.61 -8.41
CA ARG A 175 -28.58 26.17 -7.40
C ARG A 175 -29.22 27.35 -6.65
N SER A 176 -28.43 28.36 -6.28
CA SER A 176 -28.90 29.55 -5.55
C SER A 176 -30.02 30.34 -6.26
N ARG A 177 -30.10 30.30 -7.60
CA ARG A 177 -31.14 31.01 -8.38
C ARG A 177 -32.44 30.23 -8.60
N ARG A 178 -32.57 28.97 -8.17
CA ARG A 178 -33.78 28.14 -8.38
C ARG A 178 -34.67 27.94 -7.15
N GLN A 179 -34.33 28.50 -5.98
CA GLN A 179 -35.08 28.33 -4.72
C GLN A 179 -35.73 29.63 -4.18
N ARG A 180 -36.01 30.63 -5.04
CA ARG A 180 -36.73 31.87 -4.64
C ARG A 180 -38.01 32.16 -5.44
N ARG A 181 -38.74 31.10 -5.83
CA ARG A 181 -40.15 31.16 -6.26
C ARG A 181 -40.84 29.89 -5.78
N PHE A 182 -42.00 30.05 -5.13
CA PHE A 182 -42.84 29.06 -4.39
C PHE A 182 -42.74 29.05 -2.86
N THR A 183 -43.12 30.17 -2.23
CA THR A 183 -43.91 30.16 -0.99
C THR A 183 -44.80 31.41 -0.95
N VAL A 184 -46.12 31.20 -0.91
CA VAL A 184 -47.23 32.19 -0.83
C VAL A 184 -47.13 33.37 -1.81
#